data_AF-A0A429ATQ1-F1
#
_entry.id   AF-A0A429ATQ1-F1
#
_cell.length_a   1.000
_cell.length_b   1.000
_cell.length_c   1.000
_cell.angle_alpha   90.00
_cell.angle_beta   90.00
_cell.angle_gamma   90.00
#
_symmetry.space_group_name_H-M   'P 1'
#
loop_
_entity.id
_entity.type
_entity.pdbx_description
1 polymer ?
#
loop_
_entity_poly.entity_id
_entity_poly.type
_entity_poly.pdbx_seq_one_letter_code
_entity_poly.pdbx_strand_id
1 'polypeptide(L)'
;MTDPQHVDLDLLAGLAAELDPLMHCMLASDDVRRAGDFVYDVTYHCLESPHGEDLWPAGSIYCIWMDIDDILDGWPVDYGPESEGLALREFKRAAQEWLDMPRTQAGLWDYVHRWRMRMAADTWPVSGVSTGGSGKPRRAIATIP
;
A
#
# COMPACT_ATOMS: atom_id res chain seq x y z
N MET A 1 -15.24 19.59 -9.16
CA MET A 1 -13.82 19.65 -8.80
C MET A 1 -13.81 19.66 -7.29
N THR A 2 -13.66 18.51 -6.66
CA THR A 2 -13.66 18.40 -5.19
C THR A 2 -12.36 19.03 -4.71
N ASP A 3 -12.44 20.00 -3.81
CA ASP A 3 -11.25 20.56 -3.15
C ASP A 3 -10.44 19.39 -2.56
N PRO A 4 -9.11 19.33 -2.72
CA PRO A 4 -8.33 18.31 -2.05
C PRO A 4 -8.55 18.50 -0.55
N GLN A 5 -9.24 17.53 0.07
CA GLN A 5 -9.51 17.54 1.51
C GLN A 5 -8.19 17.77 2.25
N HIS A 6 -8.19 18.75 3.14
CA HIS A 6 -7.02 19.11 3.92
C HIS A 6 -6.59 17.93 4.77
N VAL A 7 -5.31 17.58 4.74
CA VAL A 7 -4.75 16.52 5.58
C VAL A 7 -4.40 17.13 6.93
N ASP A 8 -5.00 16.59 8.00
CA ASP A 8 -4.57 16.88 9.36
C ASP A 8 -3.13 16.34 9.56
N LEU A 9 -2.19 17.27 9.75
CA LEU A 9 -0.77 16.95 9.85
C LEU A 9 -0.39 16.37 11.22
N ASP A 10 -1.17 16.65 12.26
CA ASP A 10 -0.94 16.09 13.59
C ASP A 10 -1.38 14.61 13.60
N LEU A 11 -2.51 14.31 12.96
CA LEU A 11 -2.93 12.92 12.73
C LEU A 11 -1.96 12.16 11.82
N LEU A 12 -1.44 12.80 10.77
CA LEU A 12 -0.40 12.20 9.93
C LEU A 12 0.88 11.91 10.73
N ALA A 13 1.28 12.82 11.62
CA ALA A 13 2.44 12.61 12.47
C ALA A 13 2.21 11.45 13.47
N GLY A 14 1.01 11.35 14.03
CA GLY A 14 0.59 10.23 14.88
C GLY A 14 0.68 8.88 14.14
N LEU A 15 0.06 8.78 12.96
CA LEU A 15 0.14 7.57 12.14
C LEU A 15 1.59 7.23 11.77
N ALA A 16 2.40 8.23 11.40
CA ALA A 16 3.82 8.00 11.09
C ALA A 16 4.60 7.47 12.29
N ALA A 17 4.31 7.91 13.51
CA ALA A 17 4.96 7.40 14.71
C ALA A 17 4.69 5.89 14.92
N GLU A 18 3.49 5.42 14.57
CA GLU A 18 3.13 3.99 14.64
C GLU A 18 3.73 3.18 13.46
N LEU A 19 3.71 3.75 12.25
CA LEU A 19 4.13 3.02 11.04
C LEU A 19 5.65 3.01 10.83
N ASP A 20 6.38 4.06 11.21
CA ASP A 20 7.84 4.17 10.95
C ASP A 20 8.65 3.01 11.55
N PRO A 21 8.41 2.55 12.80
CA PRO A 21 9.05 1.34 13.33
C PRO A 21 8.76 0.09 12.50
N LEU A 22 7.52 -0.07 12.02
CA LEU A 22 7.12 -1.19 11.17
C LEU A 22 7.84 -1.13 9.81
N MET A 23 8.01 0.05 9.23
CA MET A 23 8.76 0.21 7.97
C MET A 23 10.24 -0.17 8.14
N HIS A 24 10.86 0.20 9.25
CA HIS A 24 12.22 -0.23 9.55
C HIS A 24 12.32 -1.75 9.72
N CYS A 25 11.36 -2.36 10.42
CA CYS A 25 11.26 -3.81 10.53
C CYS A 25 11.05 -4.51 9.17
N MET A 26 10.22 -3.93 8.30
CA MET A 26 9.97 -4.38 6.94
C MET A 26 11.26 -4.39 6.11
N LEU A 27 12.02 -3.28 6.14
CA LEU A 27 13.29 -3.16 5.42
C LEU A 27 14.35 -4.16 5.91
N ALA A 28 14.37 -4.45 7.21
CA ALA A 28 15.29 -5.41 7.82
C ALA A 28 14.88 -6.87 7.63
N SER A 29 13.65 -7.15 7.19
CA SER A 29 13.19 -8.52 6.97
C SER A 29 13.70 -9.08 5.66
N ASP A 30 14.25 -10.30 5.67
CA ASP A 30 14.53 -11.08 4.47
C ASP A 30 13.54 -12.25 4.30
N ASP A 31 12.60 -12.38 5.24
CA ASP A 31 11.52 -13.35 5.21
C ASP A 31 10.22 -12.64 4.81
N VAL A 32 9.60 -13.12 3.73
CA VAL A 32 8.38 -12.54 3.19
C VAL A 32 7.16 -12.78 4.08
N ARG A 33 7.11 -13.89 4.82
CA ARG A 33 6.02 -14.17 5.74
C ARG A 33 6.06 -13.22 6.92
N ARG A 34 7.26 -13.00 7.46
CA ARG A 34 7.49 -11.99 8.49
C ARG A 34 7.20 -10.58 7.99
N ALA A 35 7.52 -10.28 6.73
CA ALA A 35 7.15 -9.01 6.11
C ALA A 35 5.62 -8.86 6.02
N GLY A 36 4.91 -9.92 5.63
CA GLY A 36 3.45 -10.00 5.62
C GLY A 36 2.83 -9.81 7.02
N ASP A 37 3.43 -10.34 8.08
CA ASP A 37 2.94 -10.11 9.46
C ASP A 37 2.88 -8.60 9.79
N PHE A 38 3.88 -7.82 9.37
CA PHE A 38 3.87 -6.36 9.57
C PHE A 38 2.78 -5.65 8.75
N VAL A 39 2.31 -6.23 7.64
CA VAL A 39 1.20 -5.67 6.87
C VAL A 39 -0.07 -5.63 7.69
N TYR A 40 -0.34 -6.66 8.48
CA TYR A 40 -1.51 -6.67 9.36
C TYR A 40 -1.44 -5.55 10.40
N ASP A 41 -0.27 -5.31 10.98
CA ASP A 41 -0.09 -4.21 11.94
C ASP A 41 -0.25 -2.83 11.25
N VAL A 42 0.35 -2.67 10.06
CA VAL A 42 0.22 -1.42 9.28
C VAL A 42 -1.23 -1.14 8.91
N THR A 43 -1.95 -2.15 8.43
CA THR A 43 -3.35 -2.02 8.02
C THR A 43 -4.27 -1.79 9.22
N TYR A 44 -3.98 -2.41 10.36
CA TYR A 44 -4.68 -2.14 11.62
C TYR A 44 -4.57 -0.65 12.00
N HIS A 45 -3.36 -0.10 12.07
CA HIS A 45 -3.17 1.31 12.45
C HIS A 45 -3.79 2.31 11.47
N CYS A 46 -3.91 1.94 10.19
CA CYS A 46 -4.61 2.76 9.19
C CYS A 46 -6.13 2.79 9.41
N LEU A 47 -6.73 1.72 9.96
CA LEU A 47 -8.17 1.62 10.17
C LEU A 47 -8.61 2.02 11.58
N GLU A 48 -7.68 2.07 12.53
CA GLU A 48 -7.94 2.47 13.90
C GLU A 48 -8.32 3.96 14.01
N SER A 49 -9.27 4.28 14.89
CA SER A 49 -9.62 5.67 15.21
C SER A 49 -8.45 6.35 15.96
N PRO A 50 -8.11 7.61 15.66
CA PRO A 50 -8.81 8.52 14.75
C PRO A 50 -8.40 8.40 13.27
N HIS A 51 -7.36 7.65 12.92
CA HIS A 51 -6.80 7.66 11.56
C HIS A 51 -7.79 7.16 10.49
N GLY A 52 -8.48 6.05 10.73
CA GLY A 52 -9.43 5.49 9.76
C GLY A 52 -10.67 6.38 9.52
N GLU A 53 -10.98 7.27 10.46
CA GLU A 53 -12.17 8.13 10.45
C GLU A 53 -11.84 9.53 9.94
N ASP A 54 -10.73 10.10 10.41
CA ASP A 54 -10.42 11.52 10.26
C ASP A 54 -9.22 11.80 9.33
N LEU A 55 -8.42 10.78 8.99
CA LEU A 55 -7.32 10.89 8.03
C LEU A 55 -7.74 10.31 6.69
N TRP A 56 -8.32 11.15 5.82
CA TRP A 56 -8.75 10.79 4.46
C TRP A 56 -7.85 9.79 3.70
N PRO A 57 -6.50 9.98 3.65
CA PRO A 57 -5.62 9.04 2.93
C PRO A 57 -5.33 7.72 3.66
N ALA A 58 -5.75 7.52 4.92
CA ALA A 58 -5.51 6.28 5.66
C ALA A 58 -6.07 5.05 4.95
N GLY A 59 -7.28 5.16 4.38
CA GLY A 59 -7.85 4.11 3.53
C GLY A 59 -7.04 3.85 2.25
N SER A 60 -6.38 4.87 1.69
CA SER A 60 -5.49 4.66 0.54
C SER A 60 -4.18 3.98 0.94
N ILE A 61 -3.61 4.30 2.11
CA ILE A 61 -2.42 3.62 2.65
C ILE A 61 -2.76 2.15 2.90
N TYR A 62 -3.89 1.87 3.57
CA TYR A 62 -4.40 0.51 3.76
C TYR A 62 -4.44 -0.28 2.45
N CYS A 63 -5.03 0.29 1.39
CA CYS A 63 -5.10 -0.38 0.09
C CYS A 63 -3.74 -0.69 -0.53
N ILE A 64 -2.74 0.20 -0.38
CA ILE A 64 -1.38 -0.06 -0.89
C ILE A 64 -0.81 -1.34 -0.30
N TRP A 65 -0.90 -1.49 1.02
CA TRP A 65 -0.31 -2.62 1.72
C TRP A 65 -1.08 -3.92 1.46
N MET A 66 -2.41 -3.86 1.40
CA MET A 66 -3.24 -5.01 0.99
C MET A 66 -2.97 -5.43 -0.45
N ASP A 67 -2.81 -4.49 -1.39
CA ASP A 67 -2.50 -4.83 -2.79
C ASP A 67 -1.12 -5.52 -2.92
N ILE A 68 -0.18 -5.29 -1.99
CA ILE A 68 1.12 -6.00 -1.97
C ILE A 68 0.96 -7.38 -1.30
N ASP A 69 0.17 -7.48 -0.22
CA ASP A 69 -0.15 -8.77 0.43
C ASP A 69 -0.90 -9.72 -0.52
N ASP A 70 -1.79 -9.17 -1.34
CA ASP A 70 -2.52 -9.85 -2.42
C ASP A 70 -1.55 -10.55 -3.45
N ILE A 71 -0.26 -10.17 -3.50
CA ILE A 71 0.76 -10.90 -4.29
C ILE A 71 1.04 -12.27 -3.69
N LEU A 72 1.04 -12.38 -2.35
CA LEU A 72 1.35 -13.61 -1.62
C LEU A 72 0.21 -14.61 -1.65
N ASP A 73 -1.03 -14.13 -1.51
CA ASP A 73 -2.21 -14.98 -1.50
C ASP A 73 -2.67 -15.39 -2.92
N GLY A 74 -2.08 -14.77 -3.95
CA GLY A 74 -2.37 -15.04 -5.35
C GLY A 74 -3.72 -14.47 -5.80
N TRP A 75 -4.25 -13.46 -5.11
CA TRP A 75 -5.50 -12.81 -5.44
C TRP A 75 -5.28 -11.41 -6.03
N PRO A 76 -6.02 -10.99 -7.08
CA PRO A 76 -6.85 -11.81 -7.96
C PRO A 76 -6.01 -12.57 -9.02
N VAL A 77 -4.68 -12.45 -8.98
CA VAL A 77 -3.75 -13.02 -9.97
C VAL A 77 -2.72 -13.89 -9.26
N ASP A 78 -2.54 -15.12 -9.73
CA ASP A 78 -1.41 -15.96 -9.33
C ASP A 78 -0.14 -15.46 -10.03
N TYR A 79 0.81 -14.92 -9.26
CA TYR A 79 2.10 -14.42 -9.74
C TYR A 79 3.15 -15.53 -9.98
N GLY A 80 2.78 -16.78 -9.70
CA GLY A 80 3.62 -17.95 -9.93
C GLY A 80 4.76 -18.10 -8.91
N PRO A 81 5.77 -18.92 -9.22
CA PRO A 81 6.83 -19.30 -8.27
C PRO A 81 7.69 -18.16 -7.72
N GLU A 82 7.62 -16.97 -8.31
CA GLU A 82 8.39 -15.79 -7.91
C GLU A 82 7.58 -14.81 -7.03
N SER A 83 6.34 -15.14 -6.67
CA SER A 83 5.44 -14.27 -5.91
C SER A 83 6.04 -13.77 -4.60
N GLU A 84 6.71 -14.65 -3.84
CA GLU A 84 7.37 -14.29 -2.58
C GLU A 84 8.49 -13.26 -2.76
N GLY A 85 9.36 -13.45 -3.76
CA GLY A 85 10.44 -12.52 -4.05
C GLY A 85 9.92 -11.18 -4.58
N LEU A 86 8.85 -11.22 -5.37
CA LEU A 86 8.15 -10.03 -5.86
C LEU A 86 7.51 -9.25 -4.71
N ALA A 87 6.74 -9.91 -3.85
CA ALA A 87 6.09 -9.30 -2.69
C ALA A 87 7.11 -8.67 -1.74
N LEU A 88 8.18 -9.40 -1.39
CA LEU A 88 9.24 -8.86 -0.53
C LEU A 88 9.88 -7.60 -1.12
N ARG A 89 10.12 -7.58 -2.44
CA ARG A 89 10.65 -6.41 -3.13
C ARG A 89 9.68 -5.23 -3.05
N GLU A 90 8.40 -5.44 -3.29
CA GLU A 90 7.40 -4.37 -3.25
C GLU A 90 7.13 -3.88 -1.83
N PHE A 91 7.13 -4.75 -0.82
CA PHE A 91 7.09 -4.36 0.59
C PHE A 91 8.26 -3.44 0.97
N LYS A 92 9.49 -3.84 0.64
CA LYS A 92 10.68 -3.03 0.91
C LYS A 92 10.63 -1.69 0.17
N ARG A 93 10.16 -1.68 -1.08
CA ARG A 93 9.98 -0.45 -1.85
C ARG A 93 8.95 0.47 -1.21
N ALA A 94 7.77 -0.04 -0.86
CA ALA A 94 6.71 0.74 -0.22
C ALA A 94 7.13 1.29 1.15
N ALA A 95 7.89 0.51 1.92
CA ALA A 95 8.45 0.94 3.20
C ALA A 95 9.48 2.06 3.05
N GLN A 96 10.40 1.92 2.09
CA GLN A 96 11.38 2.98 1.81
C GLN A 96 10.70 4.25 1.30
N GLU A 97 9.74 4.13 0.38
CA GLU A 97 8.98 5.27 -0.14
C GLU A 97 8.19 5.98 0.97
N TRP A 98 7.67 5.23 1.95
CA TRP A 98 7.03 5.81 3.14
C TRP A 98 8.03 6.59 3.99
N LEU A 99 9.19 6.00 4.32
CA LEU A 99 10.20 6.66 5.15
C LEU A 99 10.80 7.91 4.49
N ASP A 100 10.97 7.89 3.16
CA ASP A 100 11.49 9.03 2.39
C ASP A 100 10.45 10.13 2.16
N MET A 101 9.17 9.83 2.35
CA MET A 101 8.07 10.75 2.11
C MET A 101 8.12 11.95 3.06
N PRO A 102 8.17 13.20 2.56
CA PRO A 102 8.01 14.38 3.40
C PRO A 102 6.65 14.33 4.13
N ARG A 103 6.64 14.55 5.45
CA ARG A 103 5.44 14.53 6.32
C ARG A 103 4.54 15.75 6.08
N THR A 104 4.02 15.85 4.87
CA THR A 104 3.20 16.95 4.36
C THR A 104 2.05 16.38 3.54
N GLN A 105 1.00 17.16 3.34
CA GLN A 105 -0.10 16.77 2.45
C GLN A 105 0.42 16.39 1.06
N ALA A 106 1.28 17.21 0.44
CA ALA A 106 1.83 16.91 -0.88
C ALA A 106 2.64 15.61 -0.92
N GLY A 107 3.48 15.37 0.10
CA GLY A 107 4.25 14.13 0.21
C GLY A 107 3.35 12.89 0.28
N LEU A 108 2.28 12.96 1.08
CA LEU A 108 1.32 11.87 1.21
C LEU A 108 0.52 11.61 -0.06
N TRP A 109 0.11 12.67 -0.75
CA TRP A 109 -0.51 12.58 -2.07
C TRP A 109 0.44 11.94 -3.08
N ASP A 110 1.71 12.33 -3.10
CA ASP A 110 2.73 11.77 -3.98
C ASP A 110 2.98 10.29 -3.70
N TYR A 111 3.06 9.88 -2.43
CA TYR A 111 3.21 8.47 -2.04
C TYR A 111 2.08 7.60 -2.60
N VAL A 112 0.82 8.00 -2.37
CA VAL A 112 -0.36 7.30 -2.90
C VAL A 112 -0.40 7.34 -4.43
N HIS A 113 -0.04 8.47 -5.03
CA HIS A 113 -0.06 8.62 -6.49
C HIS A 113 0.97 7.71 -7.18
N ARG A 114 2.18 7.59 -6.62
CA ARG A 114 3.21 6.68 -7.14
C ARG A 114 2.73 5.23 -7.16
N TRP A 115 2.05 4.78 -6.10
CA TRP A 115 1.43 3.44 -6.10
C TRP A 115 0.41 3.27 -7.22
N ARG A 116 -0.55 4.19 -7.31
CA ARG A 116 -1.63 4.12 -8.31
C ARG A 116 -1.08 4.12 -9.74
N MET A 117 -0.03 4.91 -10.00
CA MET A 117 0.64 4.92 -11.31
C MET A 117 1.32 3.58 -11.62
N ARG A 118 1.95 2.92 -10.64
CA ARG A 118 2.52 1.57 -10.83
C ARG A 118 1.44 0.55 -11.15
N MET A 119 0.33 0.58 -10.41
CA MET A 119 -0.81 -0.32 -10.62
C MET A 119 -1.46 -0.14 -11.99
N ALA A 120 -1.54 1.11 -12.48
CA ALA A 120 -2.14 1.46 -13.76
C ALA A 120 -1.21 1.21 -14.96
N ALA A 121 0.10 1.20 -14.76
CA ALA A 121 1.06 1.00 -15.84
C ALA A 121 1.13 -0.45 -16.36
N ASP A 122 0.31 -1.38 -15.83
CA ASP A 122 0.35 -2.82 -16.13
C ASP A 122 1.78 -3.42 -16.04
N THR A 123 2.67 -2.77 -15.28
CA THR A 123 4.07 -3.16 -15.09
C THR A 123 4.26 -4.32 -14.10
N TRP A 124 3.15 -4.82 -13.56
CA TRP A 124 3.15 -5.98 -12.69
C TRP A 124 3.33 -7.21 -13.57
N PRO A 125 4.24 -8.14 -13.23
CA PRO A 125 4.45 -9.33 -14.02
C PRO A 125 3.13 -10.12 -14.06
N VAL A 126 2.45 -10.08 -15.20
CA VAL A 126 1.27 -10.90 -15.46
C VAL A 126 1.79 -12.32 -15.71
N SER A 127 1.20 -13.32 -15.07
CA SER A 127 1.65 -14.71 -15.23
C SER A 127 1.61 -15.15 -16.70
N GLY A 128 2.47 -16.11 -17.01
CA GLY A 128 2.74 -16.57 -18.37
C GLY A 128 1.49 -16.79 -19.23
N VAL A 129 1.35 -15.93 -20.25
CA VAL A 129 0.59 -16.06 -21.51
C VAL A 129 -0.66 -16.94 -21.49
N SER A 130 -1.83 -16.31 -21.61
CA SER A 130 -2.80 -16.63 -22.66
C SER A 130 -3.57 -15.36 -23.05
N THR A 131 -3.51 -15.04 -24.33
CA THR A 131 -4.29 -14.00 -25.01
C THR A 131 -5.79 -14.12 -24.73
N GLY A 132 -6.38 -13.10 -24.11
CA GLY A 132 -7.82 -12.99 -23.96
C GLY A 132 -8.17 -11.94 -22.92
N GLY A 133 -8.57 -10.76 -23.38
CA GLY A 133 -8.74 -9.58 -22.54
C GLY A 133 -9.61 -9.82 -21.31
N SER A 134 -9.14 -9.35 -20.16
CA SER A 134 -10.00 -8.87 -19.10
C SER A 134 -9.24 -7.78 -18.39
N GLY A 135 -9.76 -6.55 -18.47
CA GLY A 135 -9.33 -5.51 -17.56
C GLY A 135 -9.53 -6.02 -16.14
N LYS A 136 -8.55 -5.77 -15.27
CA LYS A 136 -8.64 -6.06 -13.84
C LYS A 136 -10.05 -5.67 -13.36
N PRO A 137 -10.76 -6.52 -12.60
CA PRO A 137 -11.88 -6.00 -11.82
C PRO A 137 -11.28 -4.95 -10.90
N ARG A 138 -11.55 -3.66 -11.19
CA ARG A 138 -11.33 -2.61 -10.22
C ARG A 138 -12.09 -3.06 -8.97
N ARG A 139 -11.40 -3.39 -7.88
CA ARG A 139 -12.01 -3.29 -6.55
C ARG A 139 -12.64 -1.90 -6.56
N ALA A 140 -13.97 -1.85 -6.44
CA ALA A 140 -14.67 -0.60 -6.35
C ALA A 140 -13.98 0.16 -5.22
N ILE A 141 -13.34 1.29 -5.56
CA ILE A 141 -12.85 2.23 -4.56
C ILE A 141 -14.10 2.51 -3.74
N ALA A 142 -14.14 2.00 -2.51
CA ALA A 142 -15.21 2.31 -1.60
C ALA A 142 -15.17 3.83 -1.48
N THR A 143 -16.15 4.49 -2.09
CA THR A 143 -16.43 5.89 -1.81
C THR A 143 -16.88 5.90 -0.36
N ILE A 144 -15.93 6.07 0.56
CA ILE A 144 -16.25 6.38 1.95
C ILE A 144 -16.87 7.80 1.92
N PRO A 145 -18.09 7.97 2.46
CA PRO A 145 -18.86 9.22 2.35
C PRO A 145 -18.15 10.44 2.96
#